data_AF-A0A7Z9M8W1-F1
#
_entry.id   AF-A0A7Z9M8W1-F1
#
_cell.length_a   1.000
_cell.length_b   1.000
_cell.length_c   1.000
_cell.angle_alpha   90.00
_cell.angle_beta   90.00
_cell.angle_gamma   90.00
#
_symmetry.space_group_name_H-M   'P 1'
#
loop_
_entity.id
_entity.type
_entity.pdbx_description
1 polymer ?
#
loop_
_entity_poly.entity_id
_entity_poly.type
_entity_poly.pdbx_seq_one_letter_code
_entity_poly.pdbx_strand_id
1 'polypeptide(L)'
;MNDQTEHDAERFLTALEEKVQELLVLSKIPISNPTKLSFVDYKKFREKSDECLSFLVIIEGRISEVEGERKDLLSEQFDKLVVATWSVLMEGSIGFLTVLSERAYLPVGTRHVFEQELKTLSEAEDVMKENKNQKLLADNMAEKRAKAKEILNVVIERAPALLNVEDDLDEAIKSYSEV
;
A
#
# COMPACT_ATOMS: atom_id res chain seq x y z
N MET A 1 -18.26 9.16 -28.46
CA MET A 1 -16.92 9.08 -27.82
C MET A 1 -17.04 8.89 -26.32
N ASN A 2 -18.05 9.48 -25.65
CA ASN A 2 -18.38 9.21 -24.24
C ASN A 2 -18.64 7.73 -23.93
N ASP A 3 -19.58 7.07 -24.64
CA ASP A 3 -19.99 5.69 -24.32
C ASP A 3 -18.85 4.67 -24.28
N GLN A 4 -17.86 4.78 -25.18
CA GLN A 4 -16.72 3.87 -25.19
C GLN A 4 -15.81 4.10 -23.98
N THR A 5 -15.61 5.36 -23.61
CA THR A 5 -14.76 5.77 -22.49
C THR A 5 -15.39 5.37 -21.15
N GLU A 6 -16.72 5.52 -21.04
CA GLU A 6 -17.52 5.06 -19.91
C GLU A 6 -17.42 3.54 -19.75
N HIS A 7 -17.65 2.78 -20.83
CA HIS A 7 -17.56 1.32 -20.81
C HIS A 7 -16.14 0.81 -20.48
N ASP A 8 -15.10 1.49 -20.96
CA ASP A 8 -13.71 1.14 -20.64
C ASP A 8 -13.40 1.41 -19.16
N ALA A 9 -13.87 2.53 -18.60
CA ALA A 9 -13.72 2.84 -17.18
C ALA A 9 -14.41 1.77 -16.29
N GLU A 10 -15.62 1.37 -16.62
CA GLU A 10 -16.36 0.31 -15.90
C GLU A 10 -15.65 -1.04 -15.93
N ARG A 11 -15.15 -1.41 -17.11
CA ARG A 11 -14.39 -2.65 -17.28
C ARG A 11 -13.11 -2.62 -16.46
N PHE A 12 -12.41 -1.48 -16.42
CA PHE A 12 -11.19 -1.37 -15.62
C PHE A 12 -11.47 -1.35 -14.12
N LEU A 13 -12.57 -0.74 -13.66
CA LEU A 13 -13.01 -0.83 -12.27
C LEU A 13 -13.25 -2.28 -11.84
N THR A 14 -14.00 -3.04 -12.65
CA THR A 14 -14.23 -4.49 -12.40
C THR A 14 -12.92 -5.27 -12.34
N ALA A 15 -12.02 -5.02 -13.30
CA ALA A 15 -10.73 -5.70 -13.34
C ALA A 15 -9.83 -5.33 -12.15
N LEU A 16 -9.91 -4.10 -11.66
CA LEU A 16 -9.19 -3.68 -10.45
C LEU A 16 -9.75 -4.38 -9.22
N GLU A 17 -11.08 -4.52 -9.10
CA GLU A 17 -11.70 -5.25 -8.00
C GLU A 17 -11.18 -6.68 -7.89
N GLU A 18 -11.13 -7.41 -9.00
CA GLU A 18 -10.56 -8.76 -9.05
C GLU A 18 -9.10 -8.79 -8.59
N LYS A 19 -8.29 -7.83 -9.06
CA LYS A 19 -6.88 -7.72 -8.66
C LYS A 19 -6.70 -7.39 -7.19
N VAL A 20 -7.57 -6.55 -6.60
CA VAL A 20 -7.56 -6.25 -5.17
C VAL A 20 -7.87 -7.49 -4.35
N GLN A 21 -8.76 -8.38 -4.82
CA GLN A 21 -9.00 -9.67 -4.16
C GLN A 21 -7.78 -10.60 -4.23
N GLU A 22 -7.09 -10.67 -5.36
CA GLU A 22 -5.83 -11.43 -5.48
C GLU A 22 -4.75 -10.88 -4.57
N LEU A 23 -4.61 -9.56 -4.53
CA LEU A 23 -3.70 -8.85 -3.64
C LEU A 23 -4.02 -9.12 -2.17
N LEU A 24 -5.30 -9.18 -1.80
CA LEU A 24 -5.74 -9.51 -0.45
C LEU A 24 -5.29 -10.92 -0.04
N VAL A 25 -5.35 -11.89 -0.94
CA VAL A 25 -4.83 -13.24 -0.67
C VAL A 25 -3.32 -13.19 -0.42
N LEU A 26 -2.57 -12.46 -1.25
CA LEU A 26 -1.11 -12.32 -1.10
C LEU A 26 -0.72 -11.59 0.19
N SER A 27 -1.47 -10.56 0.59
CA SER A 27 -1.23 -9.76 1.81
C SER A 27 -1.28 -10.59 3.10
N LYS A 28 -1.99 -11.72 3.09
CA LYS A 28 -2.16 -12.62 4.23
C LYS A 28 -1.06 -13.68 4.35
N ILE A 29 -0.19 -13.82 3.33
CA ILE A 29 0.89 -14.81 3.33
C ILE A 29 1.85 -14.66 4.51
N PRO A 30 2.34 -13.45 4.86
CA PRO A 30 3.26 -13.28 5.99
C PRO A 30 2.73 -13.86 7.29
N ILE A 31 1.47 -13.58 7.61
CA ILE A 31 0.84 -13.96 8.88
C ILE A 31 0.47 -15.46 8.87
N SER A 32 0.06 -16.00 7.73
CA SER A 32 -0.33 -17.41 7.63
C SER A 32 0.83 -18.40 7.69
N ASN A 33 2.04 -18.00 7.24
CA ASN A 33 3.20 -18.87 7.17
C ASN A 33 4.52 -18.15 7.57
N PRO A 34 4.63 -17.61 8.80
CA PRO A 34 5.73 -16.71 9.17
C PRO A 34 7.11 -17.38 9.11
N THR A 35 7.18 -18.65 9.48
CA THR A 35 8.43 -19.44 9.49
C THR A 35 8.91 -19.85 8.09
N LYS A 36 8.03 -19.82 7.08
CA LYS A 36 8.34 -20.20 5.70
C LYS A 36 8.32 -19.02 4.72
N LEU A 37 8.06 -17.82 5.20
CA LEU A 37 7.96 -16.63 4.37
C LEU A 37 9.25 -16.46 3.54
N SER A 38 9.09 -16.50 2.22
CA SER A 38 10.19 -16.41 1.27
C SER A 38 10.23 -15.06 0.58
N PHE A 39 11.39 -14.69 0.04
CA PHE A 39 11.50 -13.47 -0.78
C PHE A 39 10.66 -13.57 -2.07
N VAL A 40 10.36 -14.79 -2.53
CA VAL A 40 9.47 -15.02 -3.67
C VAL A 40 8.04 -14.60 -3.34
N ASP A 41 7.57 -14.86 -2.12
CA ASP A 41 6.24 -14.45 -1.69
C ASP A 41 6.12 -12.93 -1.59
N TYR A 42 7.17 -12.27 -1.07
CA TYR A 42 7.27 -10.81 -1.07
C TYR A 42 7.22 -10.24 -2.49
N LYS A 43 8.01 -10.81 -3.41
CA LYS A 43 8.04 -10.35 -4.80
C LYS A 43 6.67 -10.45 -5.47
N LYS A 44 5.96 -11.56 -5.28
CA LYS A 44 4.60 -11.74 -5.82
C LYS A 44 3.63 -10.69 -5.27
N PHE A 45 3.69 -10.43 -3.96
CA PHE A 45 2.89 -9.38 -3.33
C PHE A 45 3.20 -8.01 -3.95
N ARG A 46 4.48 -7.67 -4.15
CA ARG A 46 4.87 -6.40 -4.79
C ARG A 46 4.43 -6.29 -6.24
N GLU A 47 4.67 -7.32 -7.05
CA GLU A 47 4.25 -7.33 -8.46
C GLU A 47 2.74 -7.08 -8.58
N LYS A 48 1.93 -7.71 -7.72
CA LYS A 48 0.48 -7.48 -7.70
C LYS A 48 0.11 -6.09 -7.19
N SER A 49 0.83 -5.58 -6.18
CA SER A 49 0.63 -4.22 -5.66
C SER A 49 0.88 -3.17 -6.74
N ASP A 50 2.00 -3.28 -7.45
CA ASP A 50 2.37 -2.34 -8.52
C ASP A 50 1.37 -2.40 -9.69
N GLU A 51 0.83 -3.59 -9.98
CA GLU A 51 -0.25 -3.77 -10.96
C GLU A 51 -1.53 -3.04 -10.53
N CYS A 52 -1.97 -3.20 -9.28
CA CYS A 52 -3.14 -2.49 -8.74
C CYS A 52 -2.94 -0.96 -8.79
N LEU A 53 -1.78 -0.47 -8.33
CA LEU A 53 -1.46 0.97 -8.33
C LEU A 53 -1.43 1.55 -9.74
N SER A 54 -0.87 0.81 -10.71
CA SER A 54 -0.89 1.22 -12.12
C SER A 54 -2.31 1.31 -12.67
N PHE A 55 -3.18 0.36 -12.30
CA PHE A 55 -4.60 0.40 -12.67
C PHE A 55 -5.32 1.62 -12.10
N LEU A 56 -5.02 2.01 -10.86
CA LEU A 56 -5.63 3.20 -10.26
C LEU A 56 -5.39 4.44 -11.13
N VAL A 57 -4.15 4.67 -11.54
CA VAL A 57 -3.78 5.81 -12.39
C VAL A 57 -4.48 5.76 -13.76
N ILE A 58 -4.56 4.58 -14.38
CA ILE A 58 -5.23 4.41 -15.68
C ILE A 58 -6.73 4.70 -15.57
N ILE A 59 -7.39 4.19 -14.53
CA ILE A 59 -8.82 4.37 -14.31
C ILE A 59 -9.15 5.83 -14.02
N GLU A 60 -8.37 6.49 -13.17
CA GLU A 60 -8.54 7.93 -12.88
C GLU A 60 -8.49 8.76 -14.16
N GLY A 61 -7.49 8.49 -15.00
CA GLY A 61 -7.36 9.14 -16.32
C GLY A 61 -8.62 8.96 -17.17
N ARG A 62 -9.19 7.75 -17.21
CA ARG A 62 -10.43 7.47 -17.97
C ARG A 62 -11.66 8.13 -17.39
N ILE A 63 -11.83 8.11 -16.07
CA ILE A 63 -12.95 8.78 -15.40
C ILE A 63 -12.88 10.29 -15.59
N SER A 64 -11.67 10.86 -15.66
CA SER A 64 -11.49 12.30 -15.90
C SER A 64 -12.11 12.76 -17.22
N GLU A 65 -12.14 11.89 -18.25
CA GLU A 65 -12.72 12.11 -19.58
C GLU A 65 -14.25 11.94 -19.62
N VAL A 66 -14.89 11.41 -18.56
CA VAL A 66 -16.34 11.24 -18.46
C VAL A 66 -17.00 12.50 -17.89
N GLU A 67 -18.23 12.78 -18.32
CA GLU A 67 -19.02 13.94 -17.89
C GLU A 67 -20.39 13.53 -17.30
N GLY A 68 -21.00 14.44 -16.53
CA GLY A 68 -22.35 14.28 -15.98
C GLY A 68 -22.45 13.24 -14.86
N GLU A 69 -23.68 12.78 -14.58
CA GLU A 69 -23.98 11.88 -13.46
C GLU A 69 -23.20 10.56 -13.51
N ARG A 70 -22.82 10.10 -14.72
CA ARG A 70 -22.02 8.87 -14.86
C ARG A 70 -20.63 9.03 -14.26
N LYS A 71 -20.01 10.21 -14.43
CA LYS A 71 -18.71 10.54 -13.84
C LYS A 71 -18.75 10.39 -12.32
N ASP A 72 -19.81 10.89 -11.69
CA ASP A 72 -19.95 10.86 -10.23
C ASP A 72 -20.07 9.42 -9.72
N LEU A 73 -20.88 8.58 -10.38
CA LEU A 73 -21.03 7.16 -10.05
C LEU A 73 -19.73 6.35 -10.22
N LEU A 74 -18.97 6.63 -11.29
CA LEU A 74 -17.68 5.96 -11.53
C LEU A 74 -16.63 6.44 -10.53
N SER A 75 -16.61 7.74 -10.22
CA SER A 75 -15.69 8.33 -9.23
C SER A 75 -15.93 7.76 -7.84
N GLU A 76 -17.19 7.56 -7.43
CA GLU A 76 -17.51 6.96 -6.13
C GLU A 76 -17.03 5.50 -6.04
N GLN A 77 -17.20 4.72 -7.11
CA GLN A 77 -16.68 3.34 -7.18
C GLN A 77 -15.16 3.31 -7.18
N PHE A 78 -14.54 4.22 -7.93
CA PHE A 78 -13.10 4.38 -7.96
C PHE A 78 -12.53 4.70 -6.58
N ASP A 79 -13.11 5.68 -5.88
CA ASP A 79 -12.64 6.07 -4.54
C ASP A 79 -12.72 4.89 -3.56
N LYS A 80 -13.76 4.05 -3.63
CA LYS A 80 -13.86 2.81 -2.83
C LYS A 80 -12.76 1.81 -3.15
N LEU A 81 -12.38 1.67 -4.43
CA LEU A 81 -11.30 0.77 -4.84
C LEU A 81 -9.91 1.34 -4.51
N VAL A 82 -9.71 2.66 -4.55
CA VAL A 82 -8.49 3.32 -4.04
C VAL A 82 -8.32 2.95 -2.56
N VAL A 83 -9.35 3.20 -1.76
CA VAL A 83 -9.42 2.87 -0.33
C VAL A 83 -9.13 1.39 -0.08
N ALA A 84 -9.78 0.48 -0.81
CA ALA A 84 -9.58 -0.96 -0.65
C ALA A 84 -8.14 -1.38 -1.01
N THR A 85 -7.62 -0.91 -2.15
CA THR A 85 -6.27 -1.22 -2.63
C THR A 85 -5.23 -0.86 -1.58
N TRP A 86 -5.21 0.40 -1.15
CA TRP A 86 -4.23 0.88 -0.20
C TRP A 86 -4.37 0.24 1.17
N SER A 87 -5.60 -0.07 1.61
CA SER A 87 -5.82 -0.79 2.88
C SER A 87 -5.17 -2.17 2.89
N VAL A 88 -5.28 -2.90 1.78
CA VAL A 88 -4.69 -4.22 1.60
C VAL A 88 -3.17 -4.13 1.46
N LEU A 89 -2.66 -3.16 0.71
CA LEU A 89 -1.23 -2.87 0.61
C LEU A 89 -0.62 -2.71 2.00
N MET A 90 -1.18 -1.83 2.83
CA MET A 90 -0.68 -1.59 4.17
C MET A 90 -0.73 -2.81 5.07
N GLU A 91 -1.80 -3.61 4.99
CA GLU A 91 -1.90 -4.85 5.77
C GLU A 91 -0.80 -5.83 5.39
N GLY A 92 -0.56 -6.01 4.09
CA GLY A 92 0.53 -6.82 3.57
C GLY A 92 1.89 -6.29 4.02
N SER A 93 2.16 -5.01 3.80
CA SER A 93 3.39 -4.31 4.22
C SER A 93 3.69 -4.56 5.70
N ILE A 94 2.74 -4.29 6.58
CA ILE A 94 2.90 -4.53 8.03
C ILE A 94 3.15 -5.99 8.33
N GLY A 95 2.44 -6.91 7.66
CA GLY A 95 2.66 -8.35 7.80
C GLY A 95 4.10 -8.75 7.47
N PHE A 96 4.62 -8.30 6.33
CA PHE A 96 6.01 -8.58 5.92
C PHE A 96 7.02 -7.99 6.91
N LEU A 97 6.84 -6.71 7.29
CA LEU A 97 7.74 -6.03 8.23
C LEU A 97 7.74 -6.70 9.60
N THR A 98 6.56 -7.07 10.12
CA THR A 98 6.42 -7.76 11.42
C THR A 98 7.19 -9.07 11.40
N VAL A 99 6.90 -9.95 10.43
CA VAL A 99 7.53 -11.27 10.36
C VAL A 99 9.04 -11.16 10.18
N LEU A 100 9.52 -10.21 9.38
CA LEU A 100 10.96 -9.98 9.22
C LEU A 100 11.60 -9.48 10.50
N SER A 101 10.96 -8.54 11.21
CA SER A 101 11.49 -7.99 12.46
C SER A 101 11.62 -9.03 13.57
N GLU A 102 10.77 -10.05 13.57
CA GLU A 102 10.78 -11.13 14.57
C GLU A 102 11.85 -12.20 14.31
N ARG A 103 12.47 -12.23 13.11
CA ARG A 103 13.49 -13.24 12.79
C ARG A 103 14.75 -13.06 13.62
N ALA A 104 15.33 -14.19 14.03
CA ALA A 104 16.62 -14.21 14.71
C ALA A 104 17.78 -13.70 13.82
N TYR A 105 17.67 -13.89 12.51
CA TYR A 105 18.62 -13.40 11.52
C TYR A 105 17.86 -12.80 10.33
N LEU A 106 18.26 -11.61 9.89
CA LEU A 106 17.65 -10.93 8.75
C LEU A 106 18.29 -11.44 7.45
N PRO A 107 17.49 -11.99 6.51
CA PRO A 107 18.01 -12.43 5.21
C PRO A 107 18.66 -11.29 4.40
N VAL A 108 19.53 -11.64 3.46
CA VAL A 108 20.02 -10.67 2.45
C VAL A 108 18.84 -10.07 1.69
N GLY A 109 18.86 -8.76 1.47
CA GLY A 109 17.78 -8.02 0.80
C GLY A 109 16.68 -7.51 1.74
N THR A 110 16.72 -7.83 3.03
CA THR A 110 15.74 -7.36 4.02
C THR A 110 15.69 -5.83 4.12
N ARG A 111 16.83 -5.14 3.97
CA ARG A 111 16.89 -3.67 3.90
C ARG A 111 15.94 -3.09 2.84
N HIS A 112 16.01 -3.64 1.63
CA HIS A 112 15.17 -3.18 0.52
C HIS A 112 13.68 -3.37 0.82
N VAL A 113 13.31 -4.48 1.46
CA VAL A 113 11.93 -4.71 1.89
C VAL A 113 11.51 -3.65 2.91
N PHE A 114 12.33 -3.38 3.92
CA PHE A 114 12.02 -2.34 4.92
C PHE A 114 11.84 -0.96 4.28
N GLU A 115 12.80 -0.51 3.47
CA GLU A 115 12.73 0.80 2.79
C GLU A 115 11.47 0.91 1.90
N GLN A 116 11.19 -0.12 1.09
CA GLN A 116 10.06 -0.13 0.16
C GLN A 116 8.71 -0.11 0.90
N GLU A 117 8.56 -0.92 1.95
CA GLU A 117 7.29 -1.00 2.67
C GLU A 117 7.06 0.21 3.57
N LEU A 118 8.10 0.80 4.15
CA LEU A 118 7.98 2.06 4.90
C LEU A 118 7.52 3.20 3.98
N LYS A 119 8.09 3.28 2.77
CA LYS A 119 7.63 4.22 1.75
C LYS A 119 6.16 3.97 1.38
N THR A 120 5.78 2.72 1.17
CA THR A 120 4.38 2.34 0.87
C THR A 120 3.41 2.77 1.97
N LEU A 121 3.80 2.63 3.24
CA LEU A 121 2.98 3.06 4.38
C LEU A 121 2.84 4.58 4.46
N SER A 122 3.89 5.33 4.11
CA SER A 122 3.85 6.79 4.01
C SER A 122 2.90 7.25 2.91
N GLU A 123 3.06 6.70 1.70
CA GLU A 123 2.20 7.03 0.55
C GLU A 123 0.73 6.69 0.83
N ALA A 124 0.47 5.55 1.47
CA ALA A 124 -0.88 5.18 1.85
C ALA A 124 -1.50 6.19 2.83
N GLU A 125 -0.72 6.70 3.79
CA GLU A 125 -1.19 7.73 4.73
C GLU A 125 -1.60 9.01 3.98
N ASP A 126 -0.80 9.45 3.03
CA ASP A 126 -1.06 10.67 2.25
C ASP A 126 -2.29 10.50 1.37
N VAL A 127 -2.40 9.38 0.64
CA VAL A 127 -3.58 9.07 -0.18
C VAL A 127 -4.86 8.99 0.66
N MET A 128 -4.80 8.38 1.85
CA MET A 128 -5.98 8.30 2.72
C MET A 128 -6.37 9.66 3.30
N LYS A 129 -5.42 10.57 3.54
CA LYS A 129 -5.72 11.95 3.95
C LYS A 129 -6.34 12.77 2.82
N GLU A 130 -6.09 12.44 1.56
CA GLU A 130 -6.67 13.19 0.45
C GLU A 130 -8.01 12.61 -0.01
N ASN A 131 -8.28 11.33 0.29
CA ASN A 131 -9.48 10.65 -0.20
C ASN A 131 -10.77 11.12 0.50
N LYS A 132 -11.80 11.42 -0.28
CA LYS A 132 -13.12 11.89 0.21
C LYS A 132 -13.83 10.88 1.12
N ASN A 133 -13.45 9.60 1.03
CA ASN A 133 -13.97 8.51 1.85
C ASN A 133 -13.14 8.24 3.13
N GLN A 134 -12.31 9.19 3.57
CA GLN A 134 -11.52 9.16 4.83
C GLN A 134 -12.19 8.44 6.01
N LYS A 135 -13.49 8.67 6.20
CA LYS A 135 -14.27 8.13 7.32
C LYS A 135 -14.37 6.60 7.33
N LEU A 136 -14.15 5.93 6.19
CA LEU A 136 -14.17 4.47 6.12
C LEU A 136 -12.89 3.82 6.64
N LEU A 137 -11.79 4.58 6.81
CA LEU A 137 -10.46 4.02 7.11
C LEU A 137 -9.68 4.68 8.24
N ALA A 138 -10.06 5.88 8.66
CA ALA A 138 -9.31 6.67 9.63
C ALA A 138 -8.97 5.92 10.93
N ASP A 139 -9.85 5.02 11.39
CA ASP A 139 -9.68 4.35 12.68
C ASP A 139 -8.60 3.24 12.68
N ASN A 140 -8.34 2.59 11.54
CA ASN A 140 -7.34 1.50 11.43
C ASN A 140 -5.96 2.01 10.99
N MET A 141 -5.90 3.18 10.35
CA MET A 141 -4.65 3.76 9.82
C MET A 141 -3.68 4.19 10.92
N ALA A 142 -4.19 4.82 11.97
CA ALA A 142 -3.35 5.30 13.08
C ALA A 142 -2.68 4.14 13.83
N GLU A 143 -3.42 3.05 14.05
CA GLU A 143 -2.90 1.83 14.69
C GLU A 143 -1.84 1.15 13.80
N LYS A 144 -2.14 1.00 12.51
CA LYS A 144 -1.19 0.48 11.51
C LYS A 144 0.11 1.29 11.46
N ARG A 145 0.02 2.63 11.54
CA ARG A 145 1.18 3.53 11.60
C ARG A 145 1.99 3.37 12.88
N ALA A 146 1.32 3.31 14.04
CA ALA A 146 1.99 3.10 15.31
C ALA A 146 2.77 1.77 15.30
N LYS A 147 2.16 0.72 14.76
CA LYS A 147 2.78 -0.60 14.62
C LYS A 147 3.97 -0.58 13.66
N ALA A 148 3.88 0.11 12.52
CA ALA A 148 5.00 0.25 11.62
C ALA A 148 6.20 0.97 12.26
N LYS A 149 5.94 2.02 13.06
CA LYS A 149 6.99 2.74 13.82
C LYS A 149 7.62 1.85 14.88
N GLU A 150 6.83 1.05 15.59
CA GLU A 150 7.35 0.07 16.55
C GLU A 150 8.27 -0.95 15.87
N ILE A 151 7.83 -1.50 14.74
CA ILE A 151 8.63 -2.46 13.95
C ILE A 151 9.93 -1.82 13.49
N LEU A 152 9.89 -0.57 13.02
CA LEU A 152 11.10 0.16 12.63
C LEU A 152 12.09 0.25 13.80
N ASN A 153 11.64 0.66 14.99
CA ASN A 153 12.48 0.75 16.18
C ASN A 153 13.16 -0.59 16.51
N VAL A 154 12.42 -1.70 16.45
CA VAL A 154 12.97 -3.06 16.67
C VAL A 154 14.07 -3.38 15.65
N VAL A 155 13.91 -2.94 14.40
CA VAL A 155 14.90 -3.18 13.33
C VAL A 155 16.13 -2.30 13.53
N ILE A 156 15.97 -1.03 13.94
CA ILE A 156 17.09 -0.14 14.29
C ILE A 156 17.95 -0.78 15.38
N GLU A 157 17.31 -1.28 16.44
CA GLU A 157 17.99 -1.92 17.56
C GLU A 157 18.74 -3.20 17.14
N ARG A 158 18.13 -4.00 16.27
CA ARG A 158 18.68 -5.31 15.87
C ARG A 158 19.72 -5.24 14.77
N ALA A 159 19.62 -4.27 13.86
CA ALA A 159 20.44 -4.20 12.67
C ALA A 159 20.66 -2.74 12.21
N PRO A 160 21.40 -1.93 13.01
CA PRO A 160 21.60 -0.50 12.73
C PRO A 160 22.28 -0.22 11.39
N ALA A 161 23.12 -1.14 10.91
CA ALA A 161 23.77 -1.02 9.59
C ALA A 161 22.79 -1.11 8.39
N LEU A 162 21.55 -1.56 8.60
CA LEU A 162 20.51 -1.48 7.57
C LEU A 162 20.07 -0.04 7.31
N LEU A 163 20.37 0.89 8.23
CA LEU A 163 19.92 2.29 8.20
C LEU A 163 21.07 3.28 8.05
N ASN A 164 22.19 2.89 7.44
CA ASN A 164 23.18 3.86 6.94
C ASN A 164 22.61 4.60 5.71
N VAL A 165 21.50 5.31 5.94
CA VAL A 165 20.80 6.31 5.15
C VAL A 165 20.40 7.38 6.17
N GLU A 166 21.41 7.99 6.80
CA GLU A 166 21.19 9.12 7.72
C GLU A 166 20.56 10.33 7.00
N ASP A 167 20.54 10.36 5.66
CA ASP A 167 20.05 11.50 4.89
C ASP A 167 18.54 11.42 4.51
N ASP A 168 17.99 10.26 4.13
CA ASP A 168 16.58 10.18 3.63
C ASP A 168 15.53 10.09 4.76
N LEU A 169 15.91 9.56 5.94
CA LEU A 169 14.99 9.40 7.07
C LEU A 169 14.83 10.69 7.88
N ASP A 170 15.86 11.52 7.94
CA ASP A 170 15.80 12.83 8.58
C ASP A 170 14.91 13.80 7.80
N GLU A 171 14.86 13.71 6.46
CA GLU A 171 13.88 14.44 5.64
C GLU A 171 12.46 13.91 5.83
N ALA A 172 12.28 12.59 5.85
CA ALA A 172 10.97 11.96 6.06
C ALA A 172 10.42 12.22 7.46
N ILE A 173 11.26 12.33 8.50
CA ILE A 173 10.85 12.61 9.88
C ILE A 173 10.67 14.12 10.12
N LYS A 174 11.51 14.99 9.53
CA LYS A 174 11.36 16.45 9.66
C LYS A 174 10.05 16.97 9.09
N SER A 175 9.55 16.40 7.98
CA SER A 175 8.27 16.81 7.38
C SER A 175 7.05 16.59 8.29
N TYR A 176 7.17 15.75 9.33
CA TYR A 176 6.12 15.49 10.32
C TYR A 176 6.31 16.22 11.66
N SER A 177 7.35 17.05 11.81
CA SER A 177 7.60 17.82 13.03
C SER A 177 7.20 19.30 12.96
N GLU A 178 6.83 19.80 11.78
CA GLU A 178 6.44 21.20 11.55
C GLU A 178 4.95 21.42 11.14
N VAL A 179 4.06 20.48 11.46
CA VAL A 179 2.59 20.72 11.37
C VAL A 179 1.88 20.28 12.64
#